data_AF-A0A7M3YGK0-F1
#
_entry.id   AF-A0A7M3YGK0-F1
#
_cell.length_a   1.000
_cell.length_b   1.000
_cell.length_c   1.000
_cell.angle_alpha   90.00
_cell.angle_beta   90.00
_cell.angle_gamma   90.00
#
_symmetry.space_group_name_H-M   'P 1'
#
loop_
_entity.id
_entity.type
_entity.pdbx_description
1 polymer ?
#
loop_
_entity_poly.entity_id
_entity_poly.type
_entity_poly.pdbx_seq_one_letter_code
_entity_poly.pdbx_strand_id
1 'polypeptide(L)'
;DSTEDSFGCPDADGDGWSDLNDAFPNEASQHSDEDSDGFGDAVDGYQGDDCLGVPGTSTEDFFGCEDSDADGWSDLNDDLPQEPTQHSDADGDGYGDNPQGVTPDSCPEIYGLSSVDRYGCPDTDGDGWEDRSDAYVNDARFWSDLDGDGYADQQGTNLSDDCPETFGTSLEDFVGCLDSDGDGWSDQTDAYPNDSSKHLASNQSAQGDRLTLIGLGIGLLVLVLLMVGILRKKTAVEQEFGFTAPPIPQPLPSGPPLPPEGLPAGWTMEQWAYYGEDYLKRDE
;
A
#
# COMPACT_ATOMS: atom_id res chain seq x y z
N ASP A 1 -19.74 55.78 -29.64
CA ASP A 1 -20.96 56.38 -29.05
C ASP A 1 -21.99 55.27 -29.02
N SER A 2 -22.42 54.89 -27.82
CA SER A 2 -23.31 53.75 -27.63
C SER A 2 -24.65 53.90 -28.35
N THR A 3 -25.22 52.77 -28.78
CA THR A 3 -26.45 52.66 -29.57
C THR A 3 -27.49 51.68 -29.02
N GLU A 4 -27.14 50.83 -28.05
CA GLU A 4 -28.04 49.82 -27.49
C GLU A 4 -28.65 50.26 -26.15
N ASP A 5 -27.91 51.04 -25.35
CA ASP A 5 -28.36 51.50 -24.03
C ASP A 5 -28.39 53.03 -23.88
N SER A 6 -27.34 53.65 -23.32
CA SER A 6 -27.24 55.05 -22.94
C SER A 6 -26.84 55.91 -24.15
N PHE A 7 -27.69 55.93 -25.18
CA PHE A 7 -27.44 56.55 -26.50
C PHE A 7 -26.54 57.80 -26.47
N GLY A 8 -25.39 57.72 -27.17
CA GLY A 8 -24.43 58.83 -27.28
C GLY A 8 -23.41 58.92 -26.14
N CYS A 9 -23.38 57.96 -25.23
CA CYS A 9 -22.32 57.83 -24.23
C CYS A 9 -21.03 57.25 -24.84
N PRO A 10 -19.86 57.41 -24.18
CA PRO A 10 -18.65 56.69 -24.52
C PRO A 10 -18.90 55.18 -24.62
N ASP A 11 -18.24 54.59 -25.59
CA ASP A 11 -18.35 53.21 -26.04
C ASP A 11 -16.99 52.94 -26.71
N ALA A 12 -16.12 52.26 -25.96
CA ALA A 12 -14.69 52.20 -26.21
C ALA A 12 -14.31 51.14 -27.25
N ASP A 13 -15.06 50.04 -27.33
CA ASP A 13 -14.82 48.95 -28.28
C ASP A 13 -15.79 48.94 -29.47
N GLY A 14 -16.87 49.72 -29.41
CA GLY A 14 -17.77 49.99 -30.53
C GLY A 14 -18.84 48.94 -30.73
N ASP A 15 -19.18 48.16 -29.71
CA ASP A 15 -20.19 47.10 -29.78
C ASP A 15 -21.64 47.62 -29.65
N GLY A 16 -21.78 48.88 -29.24
CA GLY A 16 -23.04 49.57 -29.09
C GLY A 16 -23.50 49.74 -27.64
N TRP A 17 -22.86 49.10 -26.66
CA TRP A 17 -23.10 49.33 -25.24
C TRP A 17 -22.20 50.45 -24.71
N SER A 18 -22.67 51.17 -23.70
CA SER A 18 -21.88 52.24 -23.10
C SER A 18 -20.88 51.70 -22.09
N ASP A 19 -19.67 52.29 -22.00
CA ASP A 19 -18.61 51.90 -21.05
C ASP A 19 -19.07 51.80 -19.58
N LEU A 20 -20.19 52.43 -19.23
CA LEU A 20 -20.76 52.42 -17.88
C LEU A 20 -21.54 51.15 -17.55
N ASN A 21 -22.22 50.57 -18.55
CA ASN A 21 -23.11 49.41 -18.38
C ASN A 21 -22.61 48.17 -19.12
N ASP A 22 -21.48 48.30 -19.81
CA ASP A 22 -20.76 47.22 -20.46
C ASP A 22 -19.85 46.53 -19.43
N ALA A 23 -20.05 45.23 -19.20
CA ALA A 23 -19.22 44.44 -18.32
C ALA A 23 -17.78 44.25 -18.86
N PHE A 24 -17.60 44.37 -20.18
CA PHE A 24 -16.33 44.20 -20.87
C PHE A 24 -16.02 45.37 -21.82
N PRO A 25 -15.77 46.61 -21.31
CA PRO A 25 -15.64 47.83 -22.14
C PRO A 25 -14.49 47.87 -23.17
N ASN A 26 -13.74 46.80 -23.33
CA ASN A 26 -12.63 46.71 -24.27
C ASN A 26 -12.69 45.43 -25.14
N GLU A 27 -13.78 44.67 -25.07
CA GLU A 27 -13.97 43.43 -25.81
C GLU A 27 -15.35 43.41 -26.46
N ALA A 28 -15.42 43.90 -27.71
CA ALA A 28 -16.67 44.15 -28.42
C ALA A 28 -17.55 42.91 -28.67
N SER A 29 -17.05 41.71 -28.37
CA SER A 29 -17.86 40.49 -28.44
C SER A 29 -18.60 40.16 -27.15
N GLN A 30 -18.34 40.90 -26.06
CA GLN A 30 -18.94 40.69 -24.74
C GLN A 30 -19.47 42.01 -24.18
N HIS A 31 -20.61 41.97 -23.49
CA HIS A 31 -21.17 43.16 -22.83
C HIS A 31 -21.90 42.88 -21.50
N SER A 32 -22.12 41.61 -21.17
CA SER A 32 -22.88 41.16 -20.00
C SER A 32 -22.14 40.04 -19.30
N ASP A 33 -22.28 39.97 -17.98
CA ASP A 33 -21.64 39.02 -17.04
C ASP A 33 -22.64 38.80 -15.89
N GLU A 34 -23.54 37.82 -16.02
CA GLU A 34 -24.67 37.62 -15.10
C GLU A 34 -24.24 37.18 -13.69
N ASP A 35 -23.20 36.36 -13.58
CA ASP A 35 -22.69 35.80 -12.32
C ASP A 35 -21.43 36.48 -11.78
N SER A 36 -20.88 37.45 -12.52
CA SER A 36 -19.75 38.28 -12.13
C SER A 36 -18.45 37.50 -11.93
N ASP A 37 -18.23 36.47 -12.74
CA ASP A 37 -17.02 35.64 -12.70
C ASP A 37 -15.90 36.15 -13.62
N GLY A 38 -16.22 37.09 -14.51
CA GLY A 38 -15.29 37.72 -15.44
C GLY A 38 -15.23 37.04 -16.82
N PHE A 39 -16.13 36.10 -17.11
CA PHE A 39 -16.41 35.56 -18.44
C PHE A 39 -17.75 36.12 -18.95
N GLY A 40 -17.83 36.41 -20.25
CA GLY A 40 -18.99 37.13 -20.78
C GLY A 40 -20.11 36.20 -21.23
N ASP A 41 -21.36 36.61 -21.02
CA ASP A 41 -22.55 35.78 -21.31
C ASP A 41 -22.73 35.44 -22.82
N ALA A 42 -22.02 36.14 -23.73
CA ALA A 42 -22.04 35.79 -25.14
C ALA A 42 -21.07 34.61 -25.39
N VAL A 43 -21.60 33.39 -25.30
CA VAL A 43 -20.88 32.12 -25.48
C VAL A 43 -20.10 32.02 -26.80
N ASP A 44 -20.53 32.71 -27.86
CA ASP A 44 -19.85 32.76 -29.15
C ASP A 44 -18.84 33.92 -29.29
N GLY A 45 -18.72 34.74 -28.24
CA GLY A 45 -17.74 35.80 -28.10
C GLY A 45 -16.36 35.30 -27.66
N TYR A 46 -15.43 36.23 -27.46
CA TYR A 46 -14.10 35.91 -26.95
C TYR A 46 -14.22 35.46 -25.49
N GLN A 47 -13.73 34.24 -25.20
CA GLN A 47 -13.76 33.63 -23.86
C GLN A 47 -15.15 33.78 -23.20
N GLY A 48 -16.22 33.50 -23.95
CA GLY A 48 -17.57 33.54 -23.40
C GLY A 48 -17.79 32.44 -22.38
N ASP A 49 -18.62 32.71 -21.38
CA ASP A 49 -18.94 31.80 -20.29
C ASP A 49 -19.79 30.61 -20.79
N ASP A 50 -19.20 29.42 -20.81
CA ASP A 50 -19.87 28.18 -21.18
C ASP A 50 -20.84 27.69 -20.08
N CYS A 51 -20.73 28.23 -18.86
CA CYS A 51 -21.46 27.85 -17.65
C CYS A 51 -22.41 28.94 -17.12
N LEU A 52 -23.01 29.73 -18.01
CA LEU A 52 -23.96 30.82 -17.74
C LEU A 52 -24.70 30.77 -16.39
N GLY A 53 -24.42 31.77 -15.54
CA GLY A 53 -25.10 31.98 -14.26
C GLY A 53 -24.59 31.10 -13.13
N VAL A 54 -23.50 30.36 -13.38
CA VAL A 54 -22.72 29.61 -12.40
C VAL A 54 -21.30 30.12 -12.48
N PRO A 55 -20.84 30.89 -11.47
CA PRO A 55 -19.52 31.50 -11.54
C PRO A 55 -18.43 30.44 -11.54
N GLY A 56 -17.45 30.59 -12.41
CA GLY A 56 -16.32 29.67 -12.54
C GLY A 56 -14.99 30.34 -12.85
N THR A 57 -13.94 29.54 -12.98
CA THR A 57 -12.57 30.03 -13.23
C THR A 57 -11.80 29.27 -14.30
N SER A 58 -12.39 28.24 -14.92
CA SER A 58 -11.73 27.46 -15.98
C SER A 58 -11.39 28.31 -17.21
N THR A 59 -10.29 27.94 -17.87
CA THR A 59 -9.70 28.69 -18.99
C THR A 59 -9.15 27.86 -20.15
N GLU A 60 -9.10 26.53 -20.05
CA GLU A 60 -8.47 25.68 -21.08
C GLU A 60 -9.49 25.02 -22.02
N ASP A 61 -10.66 24.66 -21.51
CA ASP A 61 -11.70 23.93 -22.25
C ASP A 61 -13.05 24.67 -22.31
N PHE A 62 -13.80 24.71 -21.21
CA PHE A 62 -15.06 25.40 -21.07
C PHE A 62 -14.82 26.65 -20.23
N PHE A 63 -14.86 27.85 -20.80
CA PHE A 63 -14.54 29.07 -20.06
C PHE A 63 -15.64 29.41 -19.05
N GLY A 64 -15.30 29.96 -17.88
CA GLY A 64 -16.30 30.37 -16.86
C GLY A 64 -16.99 29.23 -16.11
N CYS A 65 -16.52 28.00 -16.28
CA CYS A 65 -17.02 26.85 -15.52
C CYS A 65 -16.24 26.63 -14.21
N GLU A 66 -16.86 25.88 -13.28
CA GLU A 66 -16.21 25.48 -12.02
C GLU A 66 -14.88 24.75 -12.34
N ASP A 67 -13.83 25.17 -11.66
CA ASP A 67 -12.47 24.64 -11.74
C ASP A 67 -11.97 24.55 -10.29
N SER A 68 -12.20 23.39 -9.69
CA SER A 68 -12.07 23.16 -8.25
C SER A 68 -10.63 23.27 -7.75
N ASP A 69 -9.65 22.95 -8.61
CA ASP A 69 -8.24 22.88 -8.24
C ASP A 69 -7.37 23.98 -8.88
N ALA A 70 -7.98 24.79 -9.75
CA ALA A 70 -7.42 25.96 -10.42
C ALA A 70 -6.25 25.62 -11.36
N ASP A 71 -6.30 24.46 -12.02
CA ASP A 71 -5.35 24.07 -13.06
C ASP A 71 -5.68 24.62 -14.45
N GLY A 72 -6.90 25.17 -14.60
CA GLY A 72 -7.43 25.78 -15.80
C GLY A 72 -8.42 24.91 -16.57
N TRP A 73 -8.51 23.61 -16.30
CA TRP A 73 -9.54 22.74 -16.86
C TRP A 73 -10.80 22.80 -16.00
N SER A 74 -11.96 22.72 -16.64
CA SER A 74 -13.22 22.68 -15.91
C SER A 74 -13.47 21.31 -15.28
N ASP A 75 -14.11 21.28 -14.11
CA ASP A 75 -14.56 20.05 -13.43
C ASP A 75 -15.44 19.13 -14.33
N LEU A 76 -16.00 19.67 -15.42
CA LEU A 76 -16.82 18.93 -16.38
C LEU A 76 -16.02 17.98 -17.27
N ASN A 77 -14.74 18.27 -17.49
CA ASN A 77 -13.86 17.50 -18.39
C ASN A 77 -12.43 17.35 -17.83
N ASP A 78 -12.26 17.63 -16.55
CA ASP A 78 -11.10 17.25 -15.76
C ASP A 78 -11.36 15.85 -15.15
N ASP A 79 -10.49 14.89 -15.47
CA ASP A 79 -10.60 13.54 -14.92
C ASP A 79 -10.11 13.45 -13.46
N LEU A 80 -9.31 14.41 -12.99
CA LEU A 80 -8.85 14.54 -11.61
C LEU A 80 -9.09 15.96 -11.04
N PRO A 81 -10.36 16.40 -10.84
CA PRO A 81 -10.73 17.79 -10.49
C PRO A 81 -10.23 18.34 -9.14
N GLN A 82 -9.37 17.62 -8.44
CA GLN A 82 -8.84 17.98 -7.12
C GLN A 82 -7.31 17.87 -7.07
N GLU A 83 -6.65 17.59 -8.19
CA GLU A 83 -5.21 17.45 -8.31
C GLU A 83 -4.68 18.39 -9.41
N PRO A 84 -4.24 19.62 -9.05
CA PRO A 84 -3.95 20.69 -10.01
C PRO A 84 -2.77 20.45 -10.96
N THR A 85 -2.19 19.26 -10.93
CA THR A 85 -1.11 18.84 -11.81
C THR A 85 -1.54 17.77 -12.81
N GLN A 86 -2.80 17.32 -12.75
CA GLN A 86 -3.37 16.25 -13.54
C GLN A 86 -4.79 16.63 -13.97
N HIS A 87 -5.12 16.47 -15.26
CA HIS A 87 -6.48 16.71 -15.79
C HIS A 87 -6.98 15.62 -16.74
N SER A 88 -6.16 14.59 -16.97
CA SER A 88 -6.42 13.51 -17.93
C SER A 88 -6.11 12.18 -17.28
N ASP A 89 -7.02 11.22 -17.40
CA ASP A 89 -6.88 9.83 -16.95
C ASP A 89 -7.53 8.93 -18.01
N ALA A 90 -6.75 8.60 -19.05
CA ALA A 90 -7.28 7.96 -20.25
C ALA A 90 -7.82 6.54 -20.02
N ASP A 91 -7.37 5.84 -18.98
CA ASP A 91 -7.85 4.50 -18.64
C ASP A 91 -8.73 4.43 -17.39
N GLY A 92 -8.84 5.53 -16.64
CA GLY A 92 -9.78 5.72 -15.54
C GLY A 92 -9.36 5.01 -14.26
N ASP A 93 -8.06 4.86 -14.02
CA ASP A 93 -7.51 4.15 -12.87
C ASP A 93 -7.23 5.04 -11.65
N GLY A 94 -7.35 6.37 -11.83
CA GLY A 94 -7.15 7.38 -10.82
C GLY A 94 -5.72 7.95 -10.77
N TYR A 95 -4.82 7.52 -11.65
CA TYR A 95 -3.51 8.12 -11.86
C TYR A 95 -3.50 8.95 -13.14
N GLY A 96 -3.13 10.23 -13.03
CA GLY A 96 -3.21 11.11 -14.18
C GLY A 96 -2.06 10.95 -15.18
N ASP A 97 -2.38 11.15 -16.46
CA ASP A 97 -1.50 10.94 -17.61
C ASP A 97 -0.35 11.96 -17.71
N ASN A 98 -0.44 13.11 -17.03
CA ASN A 98 0.55 14.18 -17.18
C ASN A 98 1.88 13.74 -16.57
N PRO A 99 2.95 13.53 -17.35
CA PRO A 99 4.22 13.02 -16.84
C PRO A 99 4.98 14.04 -15.98
N GLN A 100 4.50 15.28 -15.89
CA GLN A 100 5.03 16.31 -15.00
C GLN A 100 4.21 16.46 -13.71
N GLY A 101 3.08 15.76 -13.59
CA GLY A 101 2.19 15.84 -12.44
C GLY A 101 2.62 14.99 -11.25
N VAL A 102 1.82 15.05 -10.19
CA VAL A 102 1.93 14.19 -9.03
C VAL A 102 1.45 12.79 -9.40
N THR A 103 2.17 11.77 -8.94
CA THR A 103 1.87 10.34 -9.16
C THR A 103 1.43 10.05 -10.61
N PRO A 104 2.26 10.40 -11.61
CA PRO A 104 1.87 10.25 -13.00
C PRO A 104 1.72 8.78 -13.36
N ASP A 105 0.71 8.47 -14.15
CA ASP A 105 0.51 7.12 -14.65
C ASP A 105 1.68 6.69 -15.55
N SER A 106 2.27 5.55 -15.21
CA SER A 106 3.34 4.90 -15.95
C SER A 106 2.83 3.98 -17.07
N CYS A 107 1.52 3.72 -17.10
CA CYS A 107 0.79 2.92 -18.07
C CYS A 107 -0.52 3.59 -18.58
N PRO A 108 -0.50 4.83 -19.16
CA PRO A 108 -1.69 5.67 -19.52
C PRO A 108 -2.86 5.08 -20.33
N GLU A 109 -2.73 3.86 -20.82
CA GLU A 109 -3.70 3.22 -21.71
C GLU A 109 -4.13 1.84 -21.18
N ILE A 110 -3.67 1.48 -19.98
CA ILE A 110 -3.81 0.15 -19.40
C ILE A 110 -4.06 0.30 -17.90
N TYR A 111 -5.35 0.30 -17.56
CA TYR A 111 -5.84 0.36 -16.19
C TYR A 111 -4.98 -0.46 -15.22
N GLY A 112 -4.47 0.19 -14.20
CA GLY A 112 -3.59 -0.38 -13.19
C GLY A 112 -3.81 0.23 -11.81
N LEU A 113 -3.29 -0.42 -10.76
CA LEU A 113 -3.41 0.12 -9.40
C LEU A 113 -2.08 0.00 -8.62
N SER A 114 -0.99 -0.26 -9.32
CA SER A 114 0.35 -0.24 -8.73
C SER A 114 0.63 1.15 -8.13
N SER A 115 1.32 1.16 -6.98
CA SER A 115 1.41 2.35 -6.12
C SER A 115 2.77 2.55 -5.44
N VAL A 116 3.79 1.75 -5.78
CA VAL A 116 5.12 1.80 -5.14
C VAL A 116 6.19 2.39 -6.06
N ASP A 117 6.46 1.76 -7.20
CA ASP A 117 7.57 2.13 -8.09
C ASP A 117 7.09 2.82 -9.37
N ARG A 118 6.11 2.21 -10.04
CA ARG A 118 5.44 2.67 -11.24
C ARG A 118 3.97 2.77 -10.90
N TYR A 119 3.39 3.97 -10.94
CA TYR A 119 1.99 4.20 -10.62
C TYR A 119 1.10 3.87 -11.82
N GLY A 120 -0.15 3.42 -11.58
CA GLY A 120 -1.16 3.18 -12.62
C GLY A 120 -0.88 2.01 -13.58
N CYS A 121 0.01 1.09 -13.21
CA CYS A 121 0.27 -0.11 -13.98
C CYS A 121 -0.43 -1.35 -13.38
N PRO A 122 -0.67 -2.41 -14.16
CA PRO A 122 -1.25 -3.65 -13.66
C PRO A 122 -0.47 -4.21 -12.45
N ASP A 123 -1.21 -4.47 -11.37
CA ASP A 123 -0.75 -5.06 -10.11
C ASP A 123 -1.76 -6.17 -9.75
N THR A 124 -1.38 -7.41 -10.05
CA THR A 124 -2.28 -8.56 -10.02
C THR A 124 -2.65 -8.99 -8.60
N ASP A 125 -1.76 -8.83 -7.63
CA ASP A 125 -1.97 -9.27 -6.26
C ASP A 125 -2.26 -8.13 -5.26
N GLY A 126 -2.03 -6.88 -5.68
CA GLY A 126 -2.41 -5.68 -4.95
C GLY A 126 -1.45 -5.31 -3.84
N ASP A 127 -0.17 -5.69 -3.95
CA ASP A 127 0.86 -5.31 -2.98
C ASP A 127 1.51 -3.94 -3.25
N GLY A 128 1.19 -3.36 -4.41
CA GLY A 128 1.61 -2.05 -4.87
C GLY A 128 2.72 -2.07 -5.91
N TRP A 129 3.35 -3.20 -6.20
CA TRP A 129 4.35 -3.32 -7.28
C TRP A 129 3.69 -3.72 -8.60
N GLU A 130 4.15 -3.15 -9.71
CA GLU A 130 3.61 -3.58 -11.02
C GLU A 130 4.06 -5.01 -11.36
N ASP A 131 3.21 -5.76 -12.08
CA ASP A 131 3.41 -7.16 -12.50
C ASP A 131 4.78 -7.43 -13.17
N ARG A 132 5.41 -6.42 -13.77
CA ARG A 132 6.71 -6.59 -14.46
C ARG A 132 7.91 -6.39 -13.55
N SER A 133 7.74 -5.61 -12.48
CA SER A 133 8.77 -5.37 -11.46
C SER A 133 8.65 -6.36 -10.31
N ASP A 134 7.48 -6.97 -10.15
CA ASP A 134 7.19 -7.93 -9.10
C ASP A 134 7.66 -9.36 -9.47
N ALA A 135 8.55 -9.91 -8.64
CA ALA A 135 9.03 -11.29 -8.77
C ALA A 135 7.95 -12.35 -8.44
N TYR A 136 6.90 -11.97 -7.71
CA TYR A 136 5.88 -12.83 -7.13
C TYR A 136 4.45 -12.34 -7.41
N VAL A 137 4.14 -11.95 -8.66
CA VAL A 137 2.87 -11.45 -9.25
C VAL A 137 1.52 -11.99 -8.70
N ASN A 138 1.49 -13.12 -7.98
CA ASN A 138 0.25 -13.69 -7.43
C ASN A 138 0.30 -13.86 -5.90
N ASP A 139 1.28 -13.27 -5.20
CA ASP A 139 1.51 -13.40 -3.76
C ASP A 139 1.96 -12.08 -3.14
N ALA A 140 0.97 -11.29 -2.73
CA ALA A 140 1.12 -9.92 -2.22
C ALA A 140 1.96 -9.75 -0.94
N ARG A 141 2.61 -10.82 -0.48
CA ARG A 141 3.55 -10.82 0.64
C ARG A 141 4.98 -10.55 0.18
N PHE A 142 5.26 -10.72 -1.10
CA PHE A 142 6.61 -10.72 -1.67
C PHE A 142 6.59 -9.94 -2.98
N TRP A 143 7.64 -9.16 -3.24
CA TRP A 143 7.78 -8.41 -4.49
C TRP A 143 9.15 -8.55 -5.14
N SER A 144 10.12 -9.17 -4.45
CA SER A 144 11.51 -9.19 -4.92
C SER A 144 12.24 -10.49 -4.61
N ASP A 145 13.08 -10.88 -5.57
CA ASP A 145 14.01 -12.01 -5.55
C ASP A 145 15.28 -11.51 -6.28
N LEU A 146 16.20 -10.90 -5.53
CA LEU A 146 17.28 -10.11 -6.10
C LEU A 146 18.32 -10.98 -6.84
N ASP A 147 18.53 -12.21 -6.40
CA ASP A 147 19.50 -13.12 -7.01
C ASP A 147 18.89 -14.20 -7.92
N GLY A 148 17.56 -14.32 -7.93
CA GLY A 148 16.79 -15.16 -8.84
C GLY A 148 16.79 -16.64 -8.45
N ASP A 149 16.93 -16.94 -7.17
CA ASP A 149 16.99 -18.31 -6.66
C ASP A 149 15.62 -18.91 -6.27
N GLY A 150 14.58 -18.07 -6.29
CA GLY A 150 13.20 -18.44 -6.01
C GLY A 150 12.80 -18.32 -4.54
N TYR A 151 13.64 -17.74 -3.69
CA TYR A 151 13.28 -17.28 -2.36
C TYR A 151 13.13 -15.75 -2.35
N ALA A 152 12.23 -15.26 -1.52
CA ALA A 152 11.83 -13.86 -1.50
C ALA A 152 12.73 -13.08 -0.54
N ASP A 153 13.13 -11.86 -0.92
CA ASP A 153 14.01 -11.04 -0.06
C ASP A 153 13.30 -10.61 1.24
N GLN A 154 11.96 -10.55 1.22
CA GLN A 154 11.16 -10.13 2.38
C GLN A 154 11.27 -11.16 3.50
N GLN A 155 11.56 -10.67 4.69
CA GLN A 155 11.85 -11.49 5.86
C GLN A 155 10.58 -11.90 6.63
N GLY A 156 10.66 -13.02 7.35
CA GLY A 156 9.63 -13.44 8.31
C GLY A 156 8.67 -14.52 7.82
N THR A 157 9.00 -15.20 6.72
CA THR A 157 8.22 -16.33 6.19
C THR A 157 9.13 -17.54 5.93
N ASN A 158 8.52 -18.67 5.56
CA ASN A 158 9.25 -19.87 5.15
C ASN A 158 9.73 -19.83 3.69
N LEU A 159 9.49 -18.72 2.99
CA LEU A 159 9.99 -18.45 1.65
C LEU A 159 10.99 -17.28 1.66
N SER A 160 11.33 -16.76 2.84
CA SER A 160 12.30 -15.69 2.99
C SER A 160 13.70 -16.21 2.72
N ASP A 161 14.44 -15.49 1.89
CA ASP A 161 15.85 -15.74 1.62
C ASP A 161 16.73 -15.21 2.77
N ASP A 162 17.58 -16.07 3.31
CA ASP A 162 18.58 -15.74 4.31
C ASP A 162 19.87 -15.16 3.66
N CYS A 163 20.03 -15.31 2.35
CA CYS A 163 21.15 -14.82 1.54
C CYS A 163 20.74 -13.97 0.29
N PRO A 164 19.96 -12.87 0.40
CA PRO A 164 19.34 -12.14 -0.72
C PRO A 164 20.22 -11.64 -1.89
N GLU A 165 21.54 -11.66 -1.75
CA GLU A 165 22.48 -11.22 -2.80
C GLU A 165 23.27 -12.38 -3.42
N THR A 166 23.00 -13.63 -3.01
CA THR A 166 23.81 -14.79 -3.34
C THR A 166 22.95 -16.02 -3.61
N PHE A 167 22.71 -16.25 -4.90
CA PHE A 167 21.92 -17.38 -5.38
C PHE A 167 22.27 -18.67 -4.63
N GLY A 168 21.25 -19.32 -4.08
CA GLY A 168 21.38 -20.52 -3.30
C GLY A 168 20.26 -21.53 -3.51
N THR A 169 20.41 -22.69 -2.86
CA THR A 169 19.39 -23.75 -2.91
C THR A 169 19.20 -24.47 -1.57
N SER A 170 19.87 -24.04 -0.51
CA SER A 170 19.69 -24.63 0.83
C SER A 170 18.26 -24.43 1.34
N LEU A 171 17.83 -25.38 2.16
CA LEU A 171 16.43 -25.56 2.61
C LEU A 171 16.31 -25.78 4.12
N GLU A 172 17.32 -26.35 4.77
CA GLU A 172 17.20 -26.89 6.13
C GLU A 172 17.64 -25.90 7.22
N ASP A 173 18.62 -25.04 6.93
CA ASP A 173 19.21 -24.11 7.90
C ASP A 173 19.05 -22.65 7.50
N PHE A 174 19.76 -22.22 6.46
CA PHE A 174 19.68 -20.87 5.90
C PHE A 174 19.07 -21.00 4.51
N VAL A 175 17.80 -20.67 4.37
CA VAL A 175 17.04 -20.83 3.12
C VAL A 175 17.61 -19.88 2.07
N GLY A 176 17.77 -20.33 0.82
CA GLY A 176 18.29 -19.50 -0.28
C GLY A 176 19.79 -19.20 -0.24
N CYS A 177 20.54 -19.89 0.61
CA CYS A 177 22.00 -19.79 0.63
C CYS A 177 22.68 -20.85 -0.25
N LEU A 178 23.95 -20.61 -0.57
CA LEU A 178 24.77 -21.52 -1.36
C LEU A 178 24.80 -22.93 -0.72
N ASP A 179 24.41 -23.93 -1.50
CA ASP A 179 24.46 -25.37 -1.18
C ASP A 179 25.21 -26.07 -2.32
N SER A 180 26.52 -26.24 -2.15
CA SER A 180 27.43 -26.68 -3.21
C SER A 180 27.24 -28.15 -3.61
N ASP A 181 26.63 -28.99 -2.76
CA ASP A 181 26.44 -30.41 -3.03
C ASP A 181 24.98 -30.89 -3.12
N GLY A 182 24.03 -30.00 -2.81
CA GLY A 182 22.60 -30.19 -2.98
C GLY A 182 21.97 -31.10 -1.92
N ASP A 183 22.54 -31.16 -0.71
CA ASP A 183 22.00 -31.95 0.40
C ASP A 183 20.96 -31.23 1.26
N GLY A 184 20.73 -29.95 0.97
CA GLY A 184 19.75 -29.09 1.62
C GLY A 184 20.33 -28.21 2.74
N TRP A 185 21.59 -28.41 3.14
CA TRP A 185 22.28 -27.58 4.13
C TRP A 185 23.18 -26.56 3.43
N SER A 186 23.20 -25.34 3.95
CA SER A 186 24.08 -24.30 3.41
C SER A 186 25.56 -24.60 3.64
N ASP A 187 26.41 -24.19 2.70
CA ASP A 187 27.87 -24.25 2.79
C ASP A 187 28.42 -23.59 4.08
N GLN A 188 27.66 -22.66 4.65
CA GLN A 188 28.06 -21.93 5.86
C GLN A 188 28.00 -22.81 7.11
N THR A 189 27.06 -23.74 7.20
CA THR A 189 26.92 -24.61 8.37
C THR A 189 27.28 -26.07 8.12
N ASP A 190 27.36 -26.47 6.85
CA ASP A 190 27.78 -27.80 6.46
C ASP A 190 29.27 -28.05 6.79
N ALA A 191 29.53 -29.11 7.54
CA ALA A 191 30.89 -29.57 7.83
C ALA A 191 31.60 -30.22 6.63
N TYR A 192 30.86 -30.65 5.62
CA TYR A 192 31.34 -31.24 4.38
C TYR A 192 30.60 -30.67 3.13
N PRO A 193 30.76 -29.36 2.79
CA PRO A 193 30.02 -28.67 1.71
C PRO A 193 30.18 -29.20 0.27
N ASN A 194 30.85 -30.34 0.08
CA ASN A 194 31.09 -30.96 -1.22
C ASN A 194 30.83 -32.48 -1.16
N ASP A 195 30.15 -32.97 -0.12
CA ASP A 195 29.82 -34.38 0.14
C ASP A 195 28.39 -34.50 0.68
N SER A 196 27.43 -34.57 -0.24
CA SER A 196 25.99 -34.62 0.04
C SER A 196 25.51 -35.84 0.84
N SER A 197 26.42 -36.70 1.28
CA SER A 197 26.13 -37.79 2.21
C SER A 197 26.28 -37.41 3.69
N LYS A 198 26.84 -36.23 4.01
CA LYS A 198 27.12 -35.82 5.39
C LYS A 198 27.08 -34.29 5.55
N HIS A 199 26.19 -33.80 6.41
CA HIS A 199 26.17 -32.39 6.81
C HIS A 199 26.75 -32.14 8.22
N LEU A 200 26.60 -33.10 9.14
CA LEU A 200 27.10 -32.97 10.52
C LEU A 200 28.55 -33.41 10.67
N ALA A 201 29.37 -32.58 11.31
CA ALA A 201 30.73 -32.95 11.71
C ALA A 201 30.67 -34.25 12.53
N SER A 202 31.36 -35.30 12.05
CA SER A 202 31.34 -36.59 12.75
C SER A 202 31.97 -36.41 14.14
N ASN A 203 31.14 -36.35 15.18
CA ASN A 203 31.60 -36.46 16.56
C ASN A 203 31.98 -37.91 16.83
N GLN A 204 33.11 -38.35 16.27
CA GLN A 204 33.83 -39.50 16.82
C GLN A 204 34.58 -39.06 18.09
N SER A 205 33.84 -38.62 19.11
CA SER A 205 34.26 -38.89 20.48
C SER A 205 33.87 -40.33 20.79
N ALA A 206 34.68 -41.25 20.27
CA ALA A 206 34.71 -42.66 20.66
C ALA A 206 35.21 -42.81 22.11
N GLN A 207 34.52 -42.18 23.06
CA GLN A 207 34.87 -42.20 24.48
C GLN A 207 33.62 -42.12 25.37
N GLY A 208 32.56 -42.85 24.98
CA GLY A 208 31.32 -42.95 25.74
C GLY A 208 31.07 -44.30 26.42
N ASP A 209 31.79 -45.37 26.09
CA ASP A 209 31.41 -46.73 26.52
C ASP A 209 32.34 -47.34 27.58
N ARG A 210 32.73 -46.54 28.58
CA ARG A 210 33.36 -47.03 29.83
C ARG A 210 32.83 -46.36 31.11
N LEU A 211 31.74 -45.59 31.04
CA LEU A 211 31.16 -44.89 32.20
C LEU A 211 29.83 -45.49 32.69
N THR A 212 29.34 -46.58 32.11
CA THR A 212 28.13 -47.27 32.55
C THR A 212 28.35 -48.21 33.76
N LEU A 213 29.60 -48.58 34.06
CA LEU A 213 29.93 -49.48 35.17
C LEU A 213 30.26 -48.75 36.50
N ILE A 214 30.70 -47.48 36.46
CA ILE A 214 31.03 -46.71 37.66
C ILE A 214 29.79 -46.00 38.24
N GLY A 215 28.84 -45.60 37.37
CA GLY A 215 27.58 -44.95 37.78
C GLY A 215 26.65 -45.84 38.62
N LEU A 216 26.62 -47.15 38.36
CA LEU A 216 25.79 -48.10 39.13
C LEU A 216 26.27 -48.27 40.58
N GLY A 217 27.60 -48.23 40.81
CA GLY A 217 28.17 -48.35 42.15
C GLY A 217 27.96 -47.10 43.01
N ILE A 218 28.04 -45.91 42.40
CA ILE A 218 27.84 -44.64 43.09
C ILE A 218 26.35 -44.38 43.34
N GLY A 219 25.46 -44.72 42.39
CA GLY A 219 24.01 -44.58 42.55
C GLY A 219 23.43 -45.42 43.70
N LEU A 220 23.95 -46.64 43.90
CA LEU A 220 23.54 -47.52 45.00
C LEU A 220 24.01 -47.00 46.37
N LEU A 221 25.20 -46.39 46.42
CA LEU A 221 25.75 -45.78 47.64
C LEU A 221 24.97 -44.50 48.03
N VAL A 222 24.61 -43.68 47.04
CA VAL A 222 23.85 -42.43 47.25
C VAL A 222 22.40 -42.72 47.66
N LEU A 223 21.77 -43.78 47.14
CA LEU A 223 20.44 -44.23 47.57
C LEU A 223 20.39 -44.71 49.03
N VAL A 224 21.44 -45.41 49.49
CA VAL A 224 21.55 -45.84 50.89
C VAL A 224 21.77 -44.65 51.83
N LEU A 225 22.53 -43.64 51.40
CA LEU A 225 22.77 -42.42 52.17
C LEU A 225 21.54 -41.49 52.19
N LEU A 226 20.77 -41.42 51.10
CA LEU A 226 19.51 -40.66 51.03
C LEU A 226 18.41 -41.27 51.90
N MET A 227 18.31 -42.60 51.98
CA MET A 227 17.34 -43.29 52.86
C MET A 227 17.61 -43.04 54.36
N VAL A 228 18.87 -42.80 54.75
CA VAL A 228 19.24 -42.49 56.15
C VAL A 228 19.03 -41.01 56.48
N GLY A 229 18.96 -40.12 55.47
CA GLY A 229 18.80 -38.67 55.65
C GLY A 229 17.37 -38.15 55.83
N ILE A 230 16.33 -38.97 55.60
CA ILE A 230 14.90 -38.55 55.65
C ILE A 230 14.34 -38.52 57.09
N LEU A 231 15.15 -38.11 58.07
CA LEU A 231 14.68 -37.78 59.42
C LEU A 231 15.31 -36.48 59.91
N ARG A 232 14.98 -35.35 59.26
CA ARG A 232 14.68 -34.06 59.91
C ARG A 232 14.36 -32.94 58.91
N LYS A 233 13.06 -32.64 58.86
CA LYS A 233 12.39 -31.35 58.62
C LYS A 233 12.99 -30.33 57.63
N LYS A 234 12.22 -30.19 56.54
CA LYS A 234 11.83 -28.98 55.77
C LYS A 234 12.24 -27.61 56.35
N THR A 235 12.83 -26.78 55.49
CA THR A 235 12.44 -25.37 55.28
C THR A 235 12.73 -25.02 53.82
N ALA A 236 11.68 -24.64 53.08
CA ALA A 236 11.77 -24.12 51.73
C ALA A 236 12.07 -22.61 51.77
N VAL A 237 12.87 -22.12 50.83
CA VAL A 237 12.93 -20.72 50.43
C VAL A 237 12.68 -20.69 48.93
N GLU A 238 11.60 -20.01 48.55
CA GLU A 238 11.13 -19.81 47.20
C GLU A 238 11.58 -18.40 46.77
N GLN A 239 12.25 -18.30 45.63
CA GLN A 239 12.64 -17.02 45.03
C GLN A 239 12.00 -16.96 43.66
N GLU A 240 10.91 -16.19 43.55
CA GLU A 240 10.25 -15.87 42.29
C GLU A 240 11.09 -14.86 41.49
N PHE A 241 11.32 -15.16 40.22
CA PHE A 241 11.69 -14.17 39.21
C PHE A 241 10.44 -13.86 38.39
N GLY A 242 9.90 -12.66 38.57
CA GLY A 242 8.81 -12.14 37.74
C GLY A 242 9.34 -11.69 36.39
N PHE A 243 8.99 -12.41 35.33
CA PHE A 243 8.97 -11.86 33.98
C PHE A 243 7.54 -11.44 33.67
N THR A 244 7.31 -10.14 33.52
CA THR A 244 6.08 -9.62 32.93
C THR A 244 6.09 -9.97 31.45
N ALA A 245 5.19 -10.88 31.05
CA ALA A 245 4.92 -11.14 29.65
C ALA A 245 4.35 -9.87 28.98
N PRO A 246 4.68 -9.61 27.70
CA PRO A 246 3.99 -8.58 26.94
C PRO A 246 2.49 -8.89 26.85
N PRO A 247 1.63 -7.86 26.73
CA PRO A 247 0.19 -8.05 26.69
C PRO A 247 -0.20 -8.97 25.53
N ILE A 248 -0.97 -10.00 25.86
CA ILE A 248 -1.60 -10.90 24.90
C ILE A 248 -2.45 -10.05 23.94
N PRO A 249 -2.41 -10.30 22.60
CA PRO A 249 -3.34 -9.66 21.67
C PRO A 249 -4.77 -9.86 22.17
N GLN A 250 -5.53 -8.77 22.29
CA GLN A 250 -6.90 -8.88 22.77
C GLN A 250 -7.71 -9.79 21.83
N PRO A 251 -8.59 -10.64 22.37
CA PRO A 251 -9.48 -11.43 21.53
C PRO A 251 -10.29 -10.47 20.65
N LEU A 252 -10.42 -10.82 19.36
CA LEU A 252 -11.21 -10.06 18.39
C LEU A 252 -12.58 -9.69 18.99
N PRO A 253 -13.02 -8.42 18.89
CA PRO A 253 -14.32 -8.02 19.38
C PRO A 253 -15.41 -8.86 18.70
N SER A 254 -16.43 -9.26 19.44
CA SER A 254 -17.57 -9.96 18.84
C SER A 254 -18.39 -8.94 18.03
N GLY A 255 -18.37 -9.07 16.70
CA GLY A 255 -19.17 -8.23 15.81
C GLY A 255 -20.69 -8.39 16.03
N PRO A 256 -21.51 -7.49 15.46
CA PRO A 256 -22.96 -7.56 15.57
C PRO A 256 -23.53 -8.82 14.89
N PRO A 257 -24.80 -9.20 15.18
CA PRO A 257 -25.43 -10.34 14.53
C PRO A 257 -25.48 -10.16 13.00
N LEU A 258 -25.20 -11.25 12.28
CA LEU A 258 -25.21 -11.24 10.81
C LEU A 258 -26.62 -10.99 10.26
N PRO A 259 -26.76 -10.21 9.17
CA PRO A 259 -27.98 -10.14 8.38
C PRO A 259 -28.42 -11.52 7.86
N PRO A 260 -29.70 -11.70 7.49
CA PRO A 260 -30.21 -12.96 6.93
C PRO A 260 -29.47 -13.45 5.68
N GLU A 261 -28.84 -12.51 4.97
CA GLU A 261 -28.10 -12.73 3.72
C GLU A 261 -26.62 -13.09 3.96
N GLY A 262 -26.15 -12.98 5.20
CA GLY A 262 -24.74 -13.21 5.58
C GLY A 262 -23.92 -11.94 5.62
N LEU A 263 -22.59 -12.08 5.52
CA LEU A 263 -21.68 -10.94 5.41
C LEU A 263 -21.86 -10.22 4.07
N PRO A 264 -21.68 -8.89 4.00
CA PRO A 264 -21.65 -8.17 2.73
C PRO A 264 -20.58 -8.75 1.79
N ALA A 265 -20.79 -8.66 0.48
CA ALA A 265 -19.84 -9.19 -0.50
C ALA A 265 -18.45 -8.55 -0.31
N GLY A 266 -17.42 -9.40 -0.22
CA GLY A 266 -16.03 -8.98 0.01
C GLY A 266 -15.62 -8.77 1.47
N TRP A 267 -16.54 -8.94 2.43
CA TRP A 267 -16.23 -8.73 3.85
C TRP A 267 -15.76 -10.01 4.54
N THR A 268 -14.69 -9.88 5.34
CA THR A 268 -14.27 -10.93 6.27
C THR A 268 -14.99 -10.82 7.61
N MET A 269 -14.98 -11.92 8.39
CA MET A 269 -15.50 -11.90 9.77
C MET A 269 -14.75 -10.92 10.68
N GLU A 270 -13.49 -10.61 10.37
CA GLU A 270 -12.66 -9.65 11.11
C GLU A 270 -13.04 -8.22 10.78
N GLN A 271 -13.29 -7.91 9.50
CA GLN A 271 -13.84 -6.61 9.11
C GLN A 271 -15.23 -6.39 9.71
N TRP A 272 -16.06 -7.44 9.72
CA TRP A 272 -17.39 -7.39 10.36
C TRP A 272 -17.32 -7.15 11.87
N ALA A 273 -16.33 -7.74 12.54
CA ALA A 273 -16.08 -7.54 13.96
C ALA A 273 -15.81 -6.07 14.33
N TYR A 274 -15.21 -5.31 13.42
CA TYR A 274 -14.88 -3.89 13.64
C TYR A 274 -15.92 -2.92 13.08
N TYR A 275 -16.47 -3.18 11.90
CA TYR A 275 -17.27 -2.20 11.15
C TYR A 275 -18.73 -2.61 10.92
N GLY A 276 -19.13 -3.81 11.36
CA GLY A 276 -20.48 -4.31 11.14
C GLY A 276 -21.58 -3.43 11.74
N GLU A 277 -21.32 -2.75 12.87
CA GLU A 277 -22.33 -1.88 13.49
C GLU A 277 -22.61 -0.63 12.65
N ASP A 278 -21.58 -0.04 12.06
CA ASP A 278 -21.74 1.14 11.21
C ASP A 278 -22.30 0.77 9.83
N TYR A 279 -22.02 -0.44 9.33
CA TYR A 279 -22.70 -0.99 8.17
C TYR A 279 -24.21 -1.08 8.39
N LEU A 280 -24.65 -1.67 9.52
CA LEU A 280 -26.07 -1.80 9.85
C LEU A 280 -26.79 -0.45 10.03
N LYS A 281 -26.11 0.60 10.49
CA LYS A 281 -26.70 1.95 10.63
C LYS A 281 -26.88 2.68 9.30
N ARG A 282 -26.14 2.32 8.26
CA ARG A 282 -26.23 2.94 6.93
C ARG A 282 -27.31 2.31 6.05
N ASP A 283 -27.74 1.10 6.41
CA ASP A 283 -28.73 0.29 5.67
C ASP A 283 -30.15 0.38 6.28
N GLU A 284 -30.34 1.21 7.32
CA GLU A 284 -31.65 1.67 7.84
C GLU A 284 -32.11 2.97 7.18
#